data_AF-A0AAD9T4P4-F1
#
_entry.id   AF-A0AAD9T4P4-F1
#
_cell.length_a   1.000
_cell.length_b   1.000
_cell.length_c   1.000
_cell.angle_alpha   90.00
_cell.angle_beta   90.00
_cell.angle_gamma   90.00
#
_symmetry.space_group_name_H-M   'P 1'
#
loop_
_entity.id
_entity.type
_entity.pdbx_description
1 polymer ?
#
loop_
_entity_poly.entity_id
_entity_poly.type
_entity_poly.pdbx_seq_one_letter_code
_entity_poly.pdbx_strand_id
1 'polypeptide(L)'
;MDPNLSSLLKWSVENSTATASDPSAPAPTSTINPEAMSALFGGPSDADLMKLSMTAILSSDPSITLDDKLIAFDNFEQLIENLDNANNLSPLALWTPLLSCLSHPVSEIRKMAAWCVGTAVQNNAKSQDQLLKEGGIPPLVALATGEQESEGVRRKAVYALSSACRNYQPSMDVLMKELGGEKVDAGDMEACDVVFTGLREDAKKAEA
;
A
#
# COMPACT_ATOMS: atom_id res chain seq x y z
N MET A 1 -1.44 -33.96 17.96
CA MET A 1 -2.23 -33.00 18.75
C MET A 1 -1.46 -31.69 18.74
N ASP A 2 -2.13 -30.58 18.43
CA ASP A 2 -1.49 -29.27 18.43
C ASP A 2 -1.17 -28.86 19.89
N PRO A 3 0.12 -28.67 20.25
CA PRO A 3 0.51 -28.28 21.61
C PRO A 3 -0.06 -26.91 22.02
N ASN A 4 -0.42 -26.04 21.06
CA ASN A 4 -1.00 -24.73 21.33
C ASN A 4 -2.48 -24.84 21.75
N LEU A 5 -3.26 -25.72 21.10
CA LEU A 5 -4.63 -25.99 21.52
C LEU A 5 -4.68 -26.57 22.93
N SER A 6 -3.73 -27.43 23.27
CA SER A 6 -3.68 -28.08 24.60
C SER A 6 -3.40 -27.07 25.71
N SER A 7 -2.54 -26.09 25.43
CA SER A 7 -2.21 -24.99 26.33
C SER A 7 -3.38 -24.01 26.49
N LEU A 8 -4.08 -23.69 25.38
CA LEU A 8 -5.30 -22.88 25.39
C LEU A 8 -6.44 -23.52 26.20
N LEU A 9 -6.65 -24.82 26.02
CA LEU A 9 -7.69 -25.56 26.71
C LEU A 9 -7.42 -25.58 28.23
N LYS A 10 -6.15 -25.80 28.62
CA LYS A 10 -5.73 -25.73 30.02
C LYS A 10 -5.96 -24.33 30.61
N TRP A 11 -5.56 -23.28 29.91
CA TRP A 11 -5.79 -21.89 30.32
C TRP A 11 -7.29 -21.57 30.47
N SER A 12 -8.13 -21.97 29.51
CA SER A 12 -9.57 -21.75 29.54
C SER A 12 -10.25 -22.44 30.72
N VAL A 13 -9.83 -23.67 31.04
CA VAL A 13 -10.32 -24.41 32.21
C VAL A 13 -9.92 -23.68 33.50
N GLU A 14 -8.66 -23.29 33.64
CA GLU A 14 -8.16 -22.57 34.83
C GLU A 14 -8.92 -21.24 35.07
N ASN A 15 -9.21 -20.49 34.01
CA ASN A 15 -9.87 -19.19 34.10
C ASN A 15 -11.41 -19.25 34.21
N SER A 16 -12.03 -20.31 33.70
CA SER A 16 -13.48 -20.52 33.82
C SER A 16 -13.90 -21.02 35.20
N THR A 17 -13.04 -21.77 35.89
CA THR A 17 -13.33 -22.29 37.25
C THR A 17 -13.01 -21.31 38.37
N ALA A 18 -12.05 -20.39 38.16
CA ALA A 18 -11.61 -19.44 39.18
C ALA A 18 -12.70 -18.41 39.55
N THR A 19 -13.49 -17.94 38.58
CA THR A 19 -14.55 -16.94 38.82
C THR A 19 -15.88 -17.54 39.30
N ALA A 20 -16.09 -18.84 39.13
CA ALA A 20 -17.34 -19.52 39.49
C ALA A 20 -17.42 -19.91 40.98
N SER A 21 -16.28 -19.95 41.68
CA SER A 21 -16.16 -20.66 42.96
C SER A 21 -15.97 -19.74 44.17
N ASP A 22 -15.34 -18.57 43.99
CA ASP A 22 -15.09 -17.60 45.08
C ASP A 22 -14.90 -16.17 44.51
N PRO A 23 -15.79 -15.21 44.79
CA PRO A 23 -15.67 -13.82 44.34
C PRO A 23 -14.46 -13.06 44.93
N SER A 24 -13.82 -13.60 45.98
CA SER A 24 -12.66 -13.00 46.64
C SER A 24 -11.33 -13.64 46.21
N ALA A 25 -11.35 -14.58 45.27
CA ALA A 25 -10.14 -15.24 44.77
C ALA A 25 -9.22 -14.25 44.03
N PRO A 26 -7.88 -14.37 44.16
CA PRO A 26 -6.94 -13.58 43.38
C PRO A 26 -7.17 -13.80 41.89
N ALA A 27 -7.07 -12.74 41.08
CA ALA A 27 -7.16 -12.87 39.63
C ALA A 27 -6.10 -13.87 39.11
N PRO A 28 -6.47 -14.80 38.22
CA PRO A 28 -5.53 -15.77 37.67
C PRO A 28 -4.34 -15.06 37.01
N THR A 29 -3.13 -15.52 37.33
CA THR A 29 -1.85 -14.91 36.91
C THR A 29 -1.31 -15.46 35.59
N SER A 30 -1.99 -16.45 34.98
CA SER A 30 -1.54 -17.06 33.73
C SER A 30 -1.86 -16.14 32.54
N THR A 31 -0.83 -15.43 32.07
CA THR A 31 -0.90 -14.71 30.79
C THR A 31 -0.90 -15.71 29.64
N ILE A 32 -1.83 -15.54 28.70
CA ILE A 32 -1.84 -16.32 27.44
C ILE A 32 -0.56 -15.94 26.67
N ASN A 33 0.23 -16.92 26.23
CA ASN A 33 1.39 -16.64 25.40
C ASN A 33 0.97 -16.19 23.97
N PRO A 34 1.80 -15.43 23.25
CA PRO A 34 1.45 -14.89 21.93
C PRO A 34 0.99 -15.95 20.93
N GLU A 35 1.54 -17.17 21.00
CA GLU A 35 1.20 -18.29 20.13
C GLU A 35 -0.20 -18.84 20.41
N ALA A 36 -0.58 -18.98 21.69
CA ALA A 36 -1.94 -19.35 22.08
C ALA A 36 -2.92 -18.23 21.73
N MET A 37 -2.53 -16.96 21.88
CA MET A 37 -3.37 -15.84 21.47
C MET A 37 -3.60 -15.83 19.96
N SER A 38 -2.57 -16.10 19.15
CA SER A 38 -2.68 -16.25 17.70
C SER A 38 -3.51 -17.48 17.30
N ALA A 39 -3.39 -18.60 18.03
CA ALA A 39 -4.24 -19.78 17.79
C ALA A 39 -5.72 -19.54 18.18
N LEU A 40 -5.98 -18.60 19.09
CA LEU A 40 -7.33 -18.27 19.56
C LEU A 40 -8.01 -17.16 18.73
N PHE A 41 -7.26 -16.14 18.32
CA PHE A 41 -7.77 -14.95 17.62
C PHE A 41 -7.35 -14.88 16.14
N GLY A 42 -6.48 -15.78 15.68
CA GLY A 42 -5.82 -15.70 14.39
C GLY A 42 -4.51 -14.88 14.45
N GLY A 43 -3.74 -14.92 13.36
CA GLY A 43 -2.66 -13.97 13.14
C GLY A 43 -3.19 -12.54 12.87
N PRO A 44 -2.30 -11.56 12.69
CA PRO A 44 -2.71 -10.21 12.32
C PRO A 44 -3.55 -10.24 11.05
N SER A 45 -4.58 -9.39 10.98
CA SER A 45 -5.38 -9.25 9.76
C SER A 45 -4.57 -8.56 8.65
N ASP A 46 -4.98 -8.68 7.40
CA ASP A 46 -4.38 -7.93 6.29
C ASP A 46 -4.38 -6.42 6.56
N ALA A 47 -5.45 -5.90 7.17
CA ALA A 47 -5.53 -4.49 7.57
C ALA A 47 -4.49 -4.11 8.64
N ASP A 48 -4.17 -5.02 9.56
CA ASP A 48 -3.12 -4.81 10.56
C ASP A 48 -1.74 -4.85 9.89
N LEU A 49 -1.52 -5.82 9.00
CA LEU A 49 -0.27 -5.94 8.25
C LEU A 49 -0.03 -4.72 7.34
N MET A 50 -1.05 -4.21 6.66
CA MET A 50 -0.98 -2.98 5.86
C MET A 50 -0.54 -1.77 6.71
N LYS A 51 -1.11 -1.62 7.91
CA LYS A 51 -0.74 -0.54 8.85
C LYS A 51 0.67 -0.71 9.39
N LEU A 52 1.08 -1.94 9.70
CA LEU A 52 2.44 -2.24 10.17
C LEU A 52 3.47 -1.92 9.08
N SER A 53 3.23 -2.33 7.84
CA SER A 53 4.08 -1.97 6.70
C SER A 53 4.20 -0.46 6.53
N MET A 54 3.08 0.28 6.54
CA MET A 54 3.11 1.74 6.42
C MET A 54 3.86 2.42 7.58
N THR A 55 3.73 1.87 8.79
CA THR A 55 4.47 2.35 9.97
C THR A 55 5.98 2.15 9.80
N ALA A 56 6.41 0.99 9.31
CA ALA A 56 7.82 0.72 9.04
C ALA A 56 8.37 1.63 7.93
N ILE A 57 7.63 1.80 6.83
CA ILE A 57 7.98 2.69 5.70
C ILE A 57 8.25 4.12 6.20
N LEU A 58 7.37 4.65 7.05
CA LEU A 58 7.43 6.02 7.57
C LEU A 58 8.32 6.20 8.80
N SER A 59 8.91 5.13 9.33
CA SER A 59 9.69 5.20 10.56
C SER A 59 10.87 6.16 10.42
N SER A 60 11.07 7.01 11.43
CA SER A 60 12.27 7.85 11.58
C SER A 60 13.33 7.20 12.47
N ASP A 61 13.11 5.96 12.93
CA ASP A 61 14.06 5.20 13.74
C ASP A 61 15.27 4.80 12.87
N PRO A 62 16.50 5.20 13.24
CA PRO A 62 17.70 4.85 12.47
C PRO A 62 18.03 3.35 12.44
N SER A 63 17.43 2.55 13.33
CA SER A 63 17.56 1.09 13.30
C SER A 63 16.72 0.43 12.20
N ILE A 64 15.70 1.13 11.68
CA ILE A 64 14.93 0.69 10.53
C ILE A 64 15.64 1.19 9.26
N THR A 65 16.38 0.28 8.63
CA THR A 65 17.22 0.59 7.49
C THR A 65 16.40 0.86 6.23
N LEU A 66 17.05 1.35 5.16
CA LEU A 66 16.39 1.46 3.87
C LEU A 66 15.88 0.09 3.38
N ASP A 67 16.68 -0.96 3.54
CA ASP A 67 16.30 -2.32 3.10
C ASP A 67 15.05 -2.82 3.85
N ASP A 68 14.96 -2.57 5.16
CA ASP A 68 13.77 -2.91 5.96
C ASP A 68 12.52 -2.18 5.44
N LYS A 69 12.66 -0.92 5.03
CA LYS A 69 11.56 -0.14 4.43
C LYS A 69 11.16 -0.67 3.06
N LEU A 70 12.12 -1.11 2.25
CA LEU A 70 11.83 -1.71 0.94
C LEU A 70 11.10 -3.05 1.10
N ILE A 71 11.50 -3.88 2.07
CA ILE A 71 10.76 -5.10 2.45
C ILE A 71 9.34 -4.76 2.92
N ALA A 72 9.17 -3.70 3.73
CA ALA A 72 7.85 -3.25 4.15
C ALA A 72 6.98 -2.78 2.97
N PHE A 73 7.57 -2.10 1.98
CA PHE A 73 6.88 -1.79 0.73
C PHE A 73 6.47 -3.04 -0.04
N ASP A 74 7.36 -4.01 -0.22
CA ASP A 74 7.05 -5.27 -0.91
C ASP A 74 5.91 -6.04 -0.22
N ASN A 75 5.91 -6.07 1.12
CA ASN A 75 4.82 -6.67 1.90
C ASN A 75 3.51 -5.90 1.74
N PHE A 76 3.58 -4.56 1.74
CA PHE A 76 2.41 -3.71 1.52
C PHE A 76 1.83 -3.93 0.13
N GLU A 77 2.69 -3.96 -0.90
CA GLU A 77 2.33 -4.11 -2.31
C GLU A 77 1.60 -5.43 -2.57
N GLN A 78 2.13 -6.55 -2.05
CA GLN A 78 1.49 -7.87 -2.15
C GLN A 78 0.09 -7.89 -1.53
N LEU A 79 -0.12 -7.23 -0.40
CA LEU A 79 -1.43 -7.17 0.26
C LEU A 79 -2.46 -6.42 -0.59
N ILE A 80 -2.04 -5.34 -1.26
CA ILE A 80 -2.91 -4.47 -2.06
C ILE A 80 -3.08 -4.93 -3.51
N GLU A 81 -2.44 -6.03 -3.94
CA GLU A 81 -2.83 -6.75 -5.15
C GLU A 81 -4.28 -7.27 -5.04
N ASN A 82 -4.75 -7.53 -3.82
CA ASN A 82 -6.14 -7.80 -3.54
C ASN A 82 -6.97 -6.51 -3.57
N LEU A 83 -8.01 -6.47 -4.41
CA LEU A 83 -8.86 -5.29 -4.59
C LEU A 83 -9.60 -4.84 -3.33
N ASP A 84 -10.01 -5.76 -2.46
CA ASP A 84 -10.67 -5.41 -1.19
C ASP A 84 -9.69 -4.74 -0.22
N ASN A 85 -8.45 -5.23 -0.15
CA ASN A 85 -7.38 -4.60 0.61
C ASN A 85 -7.00 -3.25 0.02
N ALA A 86 -6.87 -3.14 -1.31
CA ALA A 86 -6.64 -1.85 -1.97
C ALA A 86 -7.75 -0.83 -1.62
N ASN A 87 -9.00 -1.28 -1.62
CA ASN A 87 -10.15 -0.46 -1.24
C ASN A 87 -10.17 -0.10 0.26
N ASN A 88 -9.43 -0.82 1.10
CA ASN A 88 -9.26 -0.50 2.52
C ASN A 88 -8.25 0.61 2.78
N LEU A 89 -7.48 1.08 1.78
CA LEU A 89 -6.59 2.23 1.98
C LEU A 89 -7.34 3.47 2.49
N SER A 90 -8.57 3.72 2.02
CA SER A 90 -9.39 4.85 2.48
C SER A 90 -9.82 4.72 3.95
N PRO A 91 -10.55 3.67 4.38
CA PRO A 91 -10.97 3.53 5.77
C PRO A 91 -9.79 3.34 6.75
N LEU A 92 -8.63 2.87 6.28
CA LEU A 92 -7.41 2.76 7.09
C LEU A 92 -6.55 4.04 7.08
N ALA A 93 -6.97 5.09 6.34
CA ALA A 93 -6.25 6.35 6.17
C ALA A 93 -4.80 6.19 5.65
N LEU A 94 -4.60 5.26 4.71
CA LEU A 94 -3.29 4.90 4.17
C LEU A 94 -2.95 5.58 2.83
N TRP A 95 -3.90 6.27 2.19
CA TRP A 95 -3.63 7.02 0.96
C TRP A 95 -2.66 8.18 1.18
N THR A 96 -2.97 9.08 2.12
CA THR A 96 -2.11 10.23 2.43
C THR A 96 -0.66 9.83 2.76
N PRO A 97 -0.38 8.87 3.67
CA PRO A 97 0.98 8.47 3.93
C PRO A 97 1.68 7.84 2.71
N LEU A 98 0.99 7.00 1.93
CA LEU A 98 1.54 6.43 0.71
C LEU A 98 1.90 7.51 -0.32
N LEU A 99 1.02 8.48 -0.55
CA LEU A 99 1.26 9.58 -1.50
C LEU A 99 2.37 10.51 -1.03
N SER A 100 2.55 10.70 0.28
CA SER A 100 3.67 11.50 0.82
C SER A 100 5.05 10.93 0.46
N CYS A 101 5.14 9.61 0.25
CA CYS A 101 6.37 8.94 -0.16
C CYS A 101 6.77 9.26 -1.61
N LEU A 102 5.87 9.77 -2.46
CA LEU A 102 6.19 10.18 -3.84
C LEU A 102 7.15 11.37 -3.89
N SER A 103 7.22 12.18 -2.83
CA SER A 103 8.17 13.30 -2.70
C SER A 103 9.35 13.00 -1.77
N HIS A 104 9.57 11.73 -1.41
CA HIS A 104 10.64 11.36 -0.48
C HIS A 104 12.03 11.64 -1.07
N PRO A 105 13.03 12.09 -0.29
CA PRO A 105 14.37 12.40 -0.83
C PRO A 105 15.09 11.19 -1.44
N VAL A 106 14.83 9.99 -0.93
CA VAL A 106 15.40 8.72 -1.44
C VAL A 106 14.59 8.21 -2.64
N SER A 107 15.24 8.03 -3.79
CA SER A 107 14.64 7.58 -5.05
C SER A 107 13.95 6.22 -4.95
N GLU A 108 14.56 5.27 -4.25
CA GLU A 108 14.01 3.92 -4.08
C GLU A 108 12.66 3.94 -3.35
N ILE A 109 12.48 4.85 -2.38
CA ILE A 109 11.18 5.04 -1.70
C ILE A 109 10.14 5.63 -2.66
N ARG A 110 10.51 6.62 -3.49
CA ARG A 110 9.60 7.16 -4.52
C ARG A 110 9.18 6.09 -5.52
N LYS A 111 10.12 5.25 -5.96
CA LYS A 111 9.89 4.13 -6.87
C LYS A 111 8.88 3.13 -6.30
N MET A 112 9.07 2.71 -5.05
CA MET A 112 8.18 1.75 -4.39
C MET A 112 6.80 2.34 -4.11
N ALA A 113 6.73 3.62 -3.71
CA ALA A 113 5.46 4.31 -3.52
C ALA A 113 4.66 4.39 -4.83
N ALA A 114 5.29 4.79 -5.93
CA ALA A 114 4.65 4.82 -7.25
C ALA A 114 4.18 3.42 -7.68
N TRP A 115 4.97 2.37 -7.41
CA TRP A 115 4.54 0.99 -7.67
C TRP A 115 3.28 0.63 -6.88
N CYS A 116 3.28 0.82 -5.56
CA CYS A 116 2.12 0.52 -4.70
C CYS A 116 0.87 1.29 -5.14
N VAL A 117 1.00 2.58 -5.48
CA VAL A 117 -0.14 3.37 -6.00
C VAL A 117 -0.67 2.74 -7.28
N GLY A 118 0.20 2.37 -8.21
CA GLY A 118 -0.20 1.74 -9.47
C GLY A 118 -0.89 0.38 -9.29
N THR A 119 -0.46 -0.41 -8.30
CA THR A 119 -1.09 -1.69 -7.94
C THR A 119 -2.47 -1.46 -7.33
N ALA A 120 -2.61 -0.54 -6.36
CA ALA A 120 -3.89 -0.27 -5.70
C ALA A 120 -5.01 0.17 -6.65
N VAL A 121 -4.66 0.92 -7.71
CA VAL A 121 -5.65 1.49 -8.66
C VAL A 121 -5.86 0.66 -9.92
N GLN A 122 -5.02 -0.35 -10.18
CA GLN A 122 -5.09 -1.12 -11.42
C GLN A 122 -6.45 -1.84 -11.54
N ASN A 123 -7.19 -1.53 -12.61
CA ASN A 123 -8.52 -2.08 -12.87
C ASN A 123 -9.49 -1.92 -11.68
N ASN A 124 -9.31 -0.87 -10.88
CA ASN A 124 -10.08 -0.63 -9.66
C ASN A 124 -10.65 0.79 -9.63
N ALA A 125 -11.86 0.98 -10.17
CA ALA A 125 -12.51 2.28 -10.27
C ALA A 125 -12.67 2.99 -8.91
N LYS A 126 -12.86 2.25 -7.82
CA LYS A 126 -13.00 2.84 -6.47
C LYS A 126 -11.67 3.43 -5.99
N SER A 127 -10.57 2.71 -6.17
CA SER A 127 -9.24 3.23 -5.84
C SER A 127 -8.77 4.31 -6.82
N GLN A 128 -9.12 4.23 -8.11
CA GLN A 128 -8.87 5.30 -9.10
C GLN A 128 -9.55 6.61 -8.68
N ASP A 129 -10.82 6.54 -8.28
CA ASP A 129 -11.57 7.69 -7.76
C ASP A 129 -10.95 8.27 -6.48
N GLN A 130 -10.54 7.40 -5.54
CA GLN A 130 -9.86 7.88 -4.34
C GLN A 130 -8.52 8.54 -4.64
N LEU A 131 -7.68 7.94 -5.49
CA LEU A 131 -6.40 8.54 -5.90
C LEU A 131 -6.60 9.94 -6.48
N LEU A 132 -7.62 10.12 -7.32
CA LEU A 132 -7.97 11.41 -7.91
C LEU A 132 -8.39 12.43 -6.83
N LYS A 133 -9.26 12.03 -5.90
CA LYS A 133 -9.73 12.89 -4.79
C LYS A 133 -8.61 13.34 -3.87
N GLU A 134 -7.62 12.48 -3.63
CA GLU A 134 -6.43 12.78 -2.83
C GLU A 134 -5.38 13.60 -3.60
N GLY A 135 -5.62 13.92 -4.87
CA GLY A 135 -4.69 14.70 -5.69
C GLY A 135 -3.41 13.93 -6.05
N GLY A 136 -3.48 12.61 -6.22
CA GLY A 136 -2.31 11.78 -6.49
C GLY A 136 -1.81 11.82 -7.93
N ILE A 137 -2.60 12.32 -8.89
CA ILE A 137 -2.19 12.38 -10.31
C ILE A 137 -1.02 13.37 -10.54
N PRO A 138 -1.05 14.64 -10.09
CA PRO A 138 0.04 15.58 -10.35
C PRO A 138 1.42 15.15 -9.80
N PRO A 139 1.55 14.61 -8.57
CA PRO A 139 2.83 14.08 -8.08
C PRO A 139 3.38 12.94 -8.95
N LEU A 140 2.52 12.05 -9.46
CA LEU A 140 2.94 10.99 -10.37
C LEU A 140 3.40 11.54 -11.72
N VAL A 141 2.76 12.58 -12.24
CA VAL A 141 3.22 13.28 -13.45
C VAL A 141 4.59 13.89 -13.23
N ALA A 142 4.79 14.60 -12.11
CA ALA A 142 6.08 15.20 -11.77
C ALA A 142 7.20 14.15 -11.70
N LEU A 143 6.94 12.96 -11.15
CA LEU A 143 7.91 11.86 -11.18
C LEU A 143 8.12 11.30 -12.58
N ALA A 144 7.07 11.12 -13.39
CA ALA A 144 7.19 10.57 -14.74
C ALA A 144 7.97 11.49 -15.69
N THR A 145 7.88 12.80 -15.52
CA THR A 145 8.52 13.80 -16.39
C THR A 145 9.77 14.45 -15.78
N GLY A 146 10.15 14.09 -14.55
CA GLY A 146 11.30 14.66 -13.87
C GLY A 146 12.62 14.28 -14.53
N GLU A 147 13.34 15.25 -15.09
CA GLU A 147 14.62 15.03 -15.78
C GLU A 147 15.74 14.49 -14.88
N GLN A 148 15.65 14.78 -13.57
CA GLN A 148 16.62 14.31 -12.56
C GLN A 148 16.21 12.99 -11.88
N GLU A 149 15.05 12.44 -12.26
CA GLU A 149 14.58 11.15 -11.73
C GLU A 149 15.19 9.99 -12.52
N SER A 150 15.51 8.89 -11.82
CA SER A 150 16.04 7.69 -12.47
C SER A 150 14.99 7.01 -13.36
N GLU A 151 15.42 6.24 -14.36
CA GLU A 151 14.50 5.51 -15.23
C GLU A 151 13.55 4.63 -14.39
N GLY A 152 14.07 3.99 -13.35
CA GLY A 152 13.30 3.12 -12.46
C GLY A 152 12.11 3.84 -11.80
N VAL A 153 12.32 5.04 -11.25
CA VAL A 153 11.26 5.85 -10.64
C VAL A 153 10.24 6.26 -11.71
N ARG A 154 10.73 6.82 -12.82
CA ARG A 154 9.89 7.30 -13.94
C ARG A 154 9.00 6.19 -14.48
N ARG A 155 9.55 4.99 -14.70
CA ARG A 155 8.78 3.83 -15.20
C ARG A 155 7.70 3.37 -14.24
N LYS A 156 7.94 3.40 -12.92
CA LYS A 156 6.91 3.07 -11.93
C LYS A 156 5.84 4.16 -11.82
N ALA A 157 6.22 5.43 -11.96
CA ALA A 157 5.25 6.52 -12.06
C ALA A 157 4.37 6.40 -13.31
N VAL A 158 4.95 6.08 -14.48
CA VAL A 158 4.17 5.85 -15.71
C VAL A 158 3.27 4.61 -15.61
N TYR A 159 3.72 3.55 -14.93
CA TYR A 159 2.87 2.41 -14.59
C TYR A 159 1.65 2.85 -13.77
N ALA A 160 1.86 3.64 -12.70
CA ALA A 160 0.77 4.13 -11.86
C ALA A 160 -0.20 5.03 -12.63
N LEU A 161 0.29 5.95 -13.45
CA LEU A 161 -0.54 6.80 -14.31
C LEU A 161 -1.37 5.98 -15.29
N SER A 162 -0.77 4.97 -15.94
CA SER A 162 -1.47 4.06 -16.84
C SER A 162 -2.58 3.30 -16.11
N SER A 163 -2.30 2.75 -14.92
CA SER A 163 -3.31 2.08 -14.09
C SER A 163 -4.42 3.03 -13.64
N ALA A 164 -4.09 4.29 -13.34
CA ALA A 164 -5.03 5.28 -12.84
C ALA A 164 -5.99 5.84 -13.90
N CYS A 165 -5.57 5.87 -15.17
CA CYS A 165 -6.28 6.58 -16.24
C CYS A 165 -7.02 5.67 -17.21
N ARG A 166 -6.53 4.45 -17.48
CA ARG A 166 -7.20 3.55 -18.44
C ARG A 166 -8.60 3.18 -17.94
N ASN A 167 -9.58 3.29 -18.84
CA ASN A 167 -11.00 3.13 -18.57
C ASN A 167 -11.55 4.07 -17.47
N TYR A 168 -10.83 5.15 -17.15
CA TYR A 168 -11.22 6.11 -16.11
C TYR A 168 -10.94 7.56 -16.54
N GLN A 169 -11.92 8.13 -17.25
CA GLN A 169 -11.82 9.46 -17.86
C GLN A 169 -11.43 10.59 -16.90
N PRO A 170 -11.93 10.67 -15.64
CA PRO A 170 -11.58 11.77 -14.76
C PRO A 170 -10.08 11.90 -14.48
N SER A 171 -9.37 10.78 -14.30
CA SER A 171 -7.91 10.81 -14.14
C SER A 171 -7.19 11.11 -15.45
N MET A 172 -7.68 10.60 -16.58
CA MET A 172 -7.12 10.91 -17.90
C MET A 172 -7.20 12.41 -18.20
N ASP A 173 -8.33 13.05 -17.90
CA ASP A 173 -8.51 14.50 -18.08
C ASP A 173 -7.50 15.32 -17.26
N VAL A 174 -7.25 14.92 -16.00
CA VAL A 174 -6.24 15.57 -15.16
C VAL A 174 -4.84 15.30 -15.70
N LEU A 175 -4.52 14.07 -16.08
CA LEU A 175 -3.22 13.72 -16.67
C LEU A 175 -2.92 14.56 -17.91
N MET A 176 -3.84 14.60 -18.89
CA MET A 176 -3.62 15.34 -20.13
C MET A 176 -3.50 16.85 -19.89
N LYS A 177 -4.22 17.39 -18.91
CA LYS A 177 -4.06 18.78 -18.48
C LYS A 177 -2.67 19.05 -17.89
N GLU A 178 -2.18 18.19 -17.00
CA GLU A 178 -0.84 18.33 -16.40
C GLU A 178 0.28 18.20 -17.44
N LEU A 179 0.08 17.35 -18.46
CA LEU A 179 1.02 17.21 -19.59
C LEU A 179 0.91 18.33 -20.63
N GLY A 180 -0.09 19.22 -20.53
CA GLY A 180 -0.38 20.23 -21.55
C GLY A 180 -0.79 19.65 -22.92
N GLY A 181 -1.30 18.41 -22.93
CA GLY A 181 -1.69 17.69 -24.13
C GLY A 181 -3.18 17.83 -24.47
N GLU A 182 -3.57 17.28 -25.62
CA GLU A 182 -4.97 17.23 -26.05
C GLU A 182 -5.77 16.22 -25.23
N LYS A 183 -7.11 16.32 -25.27
CA LYS A 183 -7.98 15.35 -24.61
C LYS A 183 -7.81 13.97 -25.24
N VAL A 184 -7.74 12.95 -24.38
CA VAL A 184 -7.67 11.54 -24.77
C VAL A 184 -8.86 10.80 -24.17
N ASP A 185 -9.53 9.98 -24.96
CA ASP A 185 -10.57 9.07 -24.47
C ASP A 185 -9.89 7.93 -23.69
N ALA A 186 -10.22 7.80 -22.41
CA ALA A 186 -9.67 6.77 -21.54
C ALA A 186 -10.09 5.34 -21.92
N GLY A 187 -11.15 5.18 -22.72
CA GLY A 187 -11.61 3.90 -23.26
C GLY A 187 -10.95 3.53 -24.59
N ASP A 188 -10.28 4.46 -25.26
CA ASP A 188 -9.50 4.23 -26.48
C ASP A 188 -8.09 3.74 -26.07
N MET A 189 -7.87 2.43 -26.19
CA MET A 189 -6.65 1.79 -25.71
C MET A 189 -5.45 2.15 -26.59
N GLU A 190 -5.65 2.34 -27.88
CA GLU A 190 -4.63 2.81 -28.83
C GLU A 190 -4.20 4.24 -28.50
N ALA A 191 -5.14 5.15 -28.22
CA ALA A 191 -4.83 6.51 -27.81
C ALA A 191 -4.11 6.54 -26.45
N CYS A 192 -4.56 5.73 -25.49
CA CYS A 192 -3.85 5.54 -24.22
C CYS A 192 -2.42 5.03 -24.42
N ASP A 193 -2.23 4.05 -25.33
CA ASP A 193 -0.92 3.48 -25.63
C ASP A 193 0.05 4.50 -26.18
N VAL A 194 -0.40 5.43 -27.01
CA VAL A 194 0.43 6.55 -27.50
C VAL A 194 0.98 7.37 -26.34
N VAL A 195 0.12 7.78 -25.39
CA VAL A 195 0.53 8.58 -24.22
C VAL A 195 1.54 7.82 -23.36
N PHE A 196 1.18 6.61 -22.91
CA PHE A 196 2.01 5.88 -21.94
C PHE A 196 3.26 5.27 -22.56
N THR A 197 3.28 4.96 -23.85
CA THR A 197 4.50 4.54 -24.55
C THR A 197 5.45 5.71 -24.71
N GLY A 198 4.97 6.90 -25.11
CA GLY A 198 5.80 8.10 -25.18
C GLY A 198 6.47 8.42 -23.85
N LEU A 199 5.71 8.42 -22.75
CA LEU A 199 6.27 8.64 -21.41
C LEU A 199 7.33 7.59 -21.01
N ARG A 200 7.16 6.32 -21.40
CA ARG A 200 8.16 5.26 -21.15
C ARG A 200 9.42 5.43 -22.00
N GLU A 201 9.28 5.89 -23.24
CA GLU A 201 10.43 6.17 -24.11
C GLU A 201 11.23 7.36 -23.59
N ASP A 202 10.56 8.42 -23.12
CA ASP A 202 11.21 9.57 -22.52
C ASP A 202 11.89 9.22 -21.19
N ALA A 203 11.35 8.25 -20.44
CA ALA A 203 12.01 7.71 -19.24
C ALA A 203 13.38 7.09 -19.55
N LYS A 204 13.52 6.37 -20.67
CA LYS A 204 14.79 5.75 -21.08
C LYS A 204 15.84 6.76 -21.53
N LYS A 205 15.42 7.88 -22.12
CA LYS A 205 16.35 8.91 -22.64
C LYS A 205 17.09 9.66 -21.53
N ALA A 206 16.60 9.68 -20.30
CA ALA A 206 17.24 10.42 -19.20
C ALA A 206 18.50 9.74 -18.63
N GLU A 207 18.75 8.47 -18.95
CA GLU A 207 19.98 7.76 -18.53
C GLU A 207 21.07 7.74 -19.62
N ALA A 208 20.80 8.28 -20.82
CA ALA A 208 21.72 8.32 -21.96
C ALA A 208 22.44 9.67 -22.10
#